data_AF-Q4RG13-F1
#
_entry.id   AF-Q4RG13-F1
#
_cell.length_a   1.000
_cell.length_b   1.000
_cell.length_c   1.000
_cell.angle_alpha   90.00
_cell.angle_beta   90.00
_cell.angle_gamma   90.00
#
_symmetry.space_group_name_H-M   'P 1'
#
loop_
_entity.id
_entity.type
_entity.pdbx_description
1 polymer ?
#
loop_
_entity_poly.entity_id
_entity_poly.type
_entity_poly.pdbx_seq_one_letter_code
_entity_poly.pdbx_strand_id
1 'polypeptide(L)'
;MDGPATVEHYKAAMLLSGAGDAIGYRNGLWEFNKSGPAIHQELQELGGLKNIRAELPDWPVSDDTVLHLATAEGLVTGKTGEELLHEVAARYVVGMEDMEDRAPGFSCISGVSQLRPGKKGGYRVPYDAKRTGCGAAMRSMCIGLRYPKPKQLLSLVAVAVETGRMTHPHPTGFLGSVASALFTAYAVQRRPLTTWGLGLIKEALPVAQSFVQGQGFAVAETERDWGYFCDKWQWYLDLRGIADGRGPVTWPASYGPAERDEVYKTFSLWGWAGGDGHDAPMIALDALLGSGSDWEELMSRAAFHGGEWRGTVTAQLQSPAAYGGSSTAPKGSLKATIPTWSTGSGWSGVQQDCSPCRTETLWEKPATVTSAEPVVAFKRPLSCHTLTLALW
;
A
#
# COMPACT_ATOMS: atom_id res chain seq x y z
N MET A 1 -7.22 3.47 -27.34
CA MET A 1 -7.52 3.44 -25.90
C MET A 1 -7.14 4.81 -25.35
N ASP A 2 -7.96 5.82 -25.61
CA ASP A 2 -7.48 7.23 -25.61
C ASP A 2 -8.30 8.16 -24.71
N GLY A 3 -9.06 7.59 -23.76
CA GLY A 3 -9.90 8.35 -22.83
C GLY A 3 -9.22 8.65 -21.50
N PRO A 4 -9.57 9.79 -20.85
CA PRO A 4 -9.13 10.06 -19.48
C PRO A 4 -9.61 8.96 -18.52
N ALA A 5 -8.91 8.77 -17.41
CA ALA A 5 -9.40 7.90 -16.34
C ALA A 5 -10.77 8.38 -15.83
N THR A 6 -11.65 7.43 -15.53
CA THR A 6 -13.02 7.69 -15.05
C THR A 6 -13.15 7.30 -13.58
N VAL A 7 -14.29 7.59 -12.96
CA VAL A 7 -14.60 7.16 -11.59
C VAL A 7 -14.54 5.63 -11.45
N GLU A 8 -15.00 4.89 -12.45
CA GLU A 8 -14.91 3.42 -12.43
C GLU A 8 -13.47 2.95 -12.38
N HIS A 9 -12.56 3.60 -13.12
CA HIS A 9 -11.13 3.32 -13.05
C HIS A 9 -10.59 3.44 -11.61
N TYR A 10 -10.99 4.47 -10.88
CA TYR A 10 -10.58 4.67 -9.49
C TYR A 10 -11.18 3.61 -8.55
N LYS A 11 -12.45 3.23 -8.77
CA LYS A 11 -13.11 2.19 -7.98
C LYS A 11 -12.40 0.85 -8.11
N ALA A 12 -12.11 0.37 -9.33
CA ALA A 12 -11.44 -0.91 -9.44
C ALA A 12 -9.94 -0.84 -9.15
N ALA A 13 -9.28 0.31 -9.21
CA ALA A 13 -7.93 0.43 -8.64
C ALA A 13 -7.91 0.08 -7.15
N MET A 14 -8.87 0.57 -6.37
CA MET A 14 -8.98 0.23 -4.94
C MET A 14 -9.50 -1.20 -4.73
N LEU A 15 -10.56 -1.60 -5.45
CA LEU A 15 -11.19 -2.91 -5.28
C LEU A 15 -10.27 -4.06 -5.71
N LEU A 16 -9.60 -3.94 -6.86
CA LEU A 16 -8.70 -4.99 -7.35
C LEU A 16 -7.39 -5.04 -6.57
N SER A 17 -6.96 -3.93 -5.96
CA SER A 17 -5.89 -3.98 -4.94
C SER A 17 -6.29 -4.89 -3.78
N GLY A 18 -7.49 -4.69 -3.22
CA GLY A 18 -7.98 -5.51 -2.11
C GLY A 18 -8.33 -6.95 -2.50
N ALA A 19 -8.81 -7.18 -3.73
CA ALA A 19 -9.06 -8.52 -4.24
C ALA A 19 -7.74 -9.27 -4.48
N GLY A 20 -6.75 -8.59 -5.08
CA GLY A 20 -5.39 -9.10 -5.22
C GLY A 20 -4.78 -9.45 -3.87
N ASP A 21 -5.00 -8.57 -2.87
CA ASP A 21 -4.64 -8.79 -1.48
C ASP A 21 -5.21 -10.10 -0.92
N ALA A 22 -6.53 -10.18 -0.82
CA ALA A 22 -7.19 -11.34 -0.27
C ALA A 22 -6.80 -12.65 -0.97
N ILE A 23 -6.73 -12.62 -2.31
CA ILE A 23 -6.42 -13.79 -3.14
C ILE A 23 -4.96 -14.22 -3.02
N GLY A 24 -4.01 -13.28 -2.99
CA GLY A 24 -2.62 -13.66 -2.75
C GLY A 24 -2.41 -14.15 -1.32
N TYR A 25 -3.10 -13.53 -0.34
CA TYR A 25 -2.92 -13.81 1.08
C TYR A 25 -3.38 -15.21 1.43
N ARG A 26 -4.63 -15.51 1.04
CA ARG A 26 -5.37 -16.73 1.38
C ARG A 26 -5.21 -17.11 2.86
N ASN A 27 -5.55 -16.16 3.73
CA ASN A 27 -5.46 -16.33 5.18
C ASN A 27 -4.05 -16.80 5.65
N GLY A 28 -3.00 -16.27 5.02
CA GLY A 28 -1.60 -16.60 5.26
C GLY A 28 -1.10 -17.90 4.61
N LEU A 29 -1.97 -18.74 4.05
CA LEU A 29 -1.55 -20.04 3.48
C LEU A 29 -0.63 -19.87 2.27
N TRP A 30 -0.89 -18.88 1.42
CA TRP A 30 -0.10 -18.66 0.21
C TRP A 30 1.02 -17.65 0.41
N GLU A 31 0.82 -16.61 1.23
CA GLU A 31 1.90 -15.64 1.55
C GLU A 31 3.16 -16.31 2.14
N PHE A 32 2.98 -17.30 3.01
CA PHE A 32 4.10 -17.98 3.67
C PHE A 32 4.56 -19.25 2.95
N ASN A 33 3.96 -19.57 1.79
CA ASN A 33 4.39 -20.68 0.95
C ASN A 33 5.52 -20.23 0.02
N LYS A 34 6.72 -20.77 0.20
CA LYS A 34 7.92 -20.41 -0.56
C LYS A 34 8.04 -21.09 -1.93
N SER A 35 6.97 -21.68 -2.44
CA SER A 35 6.94 -22.38 -3.72
C SER A 35 5.76 -21.91 -4.57
N GLY A 36 6.06 -21.06 -5.55
CA GLY A 36 5.15 -20.70 -6.62
C GLY A 36 4.53 -21.91 -7.30
N PRO A 37 5.30 -22.94 -7.70
CA PRO A 37 4.72 -24.17 -8.25
C PRO A 37 3.68 -24.84 -7.35
N ALA A 38 3.89 -24.90 -6.03
CA ALA A 38 2.92 -25.47 -5.10
C ALA A 38 1.65 -24.60 -4.98
N ILE A 39 1.79 -23.27 -4.94
CA ILE A 39 0.65 -22.34 -4.95
C ILE A 39 -0.17 -22.53 -6.24
N HIS A 40 0.50 -22.61 -7.40
CA HIS A 40 -0.16 -22.84 -8.68
C HIS A 40 -0.84 -24.20 -8.75
N GLN A 41 -0.25 -25.25 -8.17
CA GLN A 41 -0.88 -26.56 -8.08
C GLN A 41 -2.17 -26.49 -7.25
N GLU A 42 -2.14 -25.90 -6.06
CA GLU A 42 -3.33 -25.76 -5.22
C GLU A 42 -4.39 -24.87 -5.88
N LEU A 43 -3.99 -23.81 -6.58
CA LEU A 43 -4.91 -23.00 -7.40
C LEU A 43 -5.65 -23.85 -8.44
N GLN A 44 -4.97 -24.80 -9.10
CA GLN A 44 -5.62 -25.73 -10.03
C GLN A 44 -6.58 -26.70 -9.32
N GLU A 45 -6.22 -27.18 -8.12
CA GLU A 45 -7.08 -28.03 -7.29
C GLU A 45 -8.35 -27.29 -6.83
N LEU A 46 -8.26 -25.97 -6.63
CA LEU A 46 -9.40 -25.08 -6.38
C LEU A 46 -10.20 -24.74 -7.65
N GLY A 47 -9.83 -25.28 -8.81
CA GLY A 47 -10.52 -25.07 -10.08
C GLY A 47 -10.05 -23.85 -10.89
N GLY A 48 -8.94 -23.23 -10.50
CA GLY A 48 -8.38 -22.04 -11.16
C GLY A 48 -8.99 -20.72 -10.67
N LEU A 49 -8.33 -19.60 -11.00
CA LEU A 49 -8.65 -18.28 -10.44
C LEU A 49 -10.10 -17.85 -10.70
N LYS A 50 -10.64 -18.12 -11.89
CA LYS A 50 -12.04 -17.83 -12.24
C LYS A 50 -13.09 -18.47 -11.31
N ASN A 51 -12.72 -19.53 -10.57
CA ASN A 51 -13.60 -20.22 -9.64
C ASN A 51 -13.40 -19.80 -8.18
N ILE A 52 -12.40 -18.96 -7.90
CA ILE A 52 -12.21 -18.37 -6.57
C ILE A 52 -13.25 -17.29 -6.34
N ARG A 53 -13.92 -17.35 -5.18
CA ARG A 53 -14.71 -16.25 -4.62
C ARG A 53 -13.98 -15.76 -3.38
N ALA A 54 -13.43 -14.55 -3.46
CA ALA A 54 -12.72 -13.93 -2.34
C ALA A 54 -13.73 -13.47 -1.27
N GLU A 55 -14.04 -14.38 -0.35
CA GLU A 55 -14.99 -14.18 0.74
C GLU A 55 -14.41 -14.74 2.05
N LEU A 56 -14.87 -14.19 3.18
CA LEU A 56 -14.52 -14.71 4.51
C LEU A 56 -15.14 -16.11 4.72
N PRO A 57 -14.50 -16.99 5.50
CA PRO A 57 -13.27 -16.75 6.27
C PRO A 57 -11.97 -17.03 5.49
N ASP A 58 -12.04 -17.63 4.30
CA ASP A 58 -10.85 -18.18 3.63
C ASP A 58 -9.99 -17.12 2.94
N TRP A 59 -10.59 -15.99 2.58
CA TRP A 59 -9.92 -14.91 1.84
C TRP A 59 -10.12 -13.54 2.54
N PRO A 60 -9.62 -13.37 3.77
CA PRO A 60 -9.53 -12.03 4.36
C PRO A 60 -8.48 -11.21 3.59
N VAL A 61 -8.65 -9.89 3.58
CA VAL A 61 -7.55 -8.98 3.21
C VAL A 61 -6.48 -8.97 4.31
N SER A 62 -5.22 -8.76 3.97
CA SER A 62 -4.11 -8.63 4.91
C SER A 62 -3.93 -7.19 5.42
N ASP A 63 -2.82 -6.91 6.10
CA ASP A 63 -2.46 -5.57 6.55
C ASP A 63 -2.22 -4.59 5.39
N ASP A 64 -1.93 -5.10 4.18
CA ASP A 64 -1.79 -4.33 2.95
C ASP A 64 -3.02 -3.45 2.71
N THR A 65 -4.21 -4.06 2.58
CA THR A 65 -5.45 -3.31 2.30
C THR A 65 -5.86 -2.45 3.48
N VAL A 66 -5.67 -2.92 4.71
CA VAL A 66 -6.01 -2.13 5.91
C VAL A 66 -5.23 -0.82 5.92
N LEU A 67 -3.92 -0.87 5.67
CA LEU A 67 -3.10 0.34 5.65
C LEU A 67 -3.26 1.15 4.36
N HIS A 68 -3.56 0.52 3.22
CA HIS A 68 -3.87 1.23 1.98
C HIS A 68 -5.17 2.04 2.10
N LEU A 69 -6.20 1.47 2.73
CA LEU A 69 -7.43 2.17 3.10
C LEU A 69 -7.15 3.30 4.09
N ALA A 70 -6.34 3.07 5.12
CA ALA A 70 -5.94 4.13 6.06
C ALA A 70 -5.27 5.32 5.36
N THR A 71 -4.40 5.08 4.38
CA THR A 71 -3.82 6.15 3.54
C THR A 71 -4.90 6.85 2.73
N ALA A 72 -5.76 6.10 2.02
CA ALA A 72 -6.80 6.65 1.17
C ALA A 72 -7.78 7.52 1.95
N GLU A 73 -8.20 7.04 3.12
CA GLU A 73 -9.07 7.74 4.06
C GLU A 73 -8.48 9.05 4.57
N GLY A 74 -7.16 9.08 4.85
CA GLY A 74 -6.48 10.32 5.21
C GLY A 74 -6.46 11.32 4.05
N LEU A 75 -6.21 10.85 2.81
CA LEU A 75 -6.14 11.67 1.61
C LEU A 75 -7.47 12.32 1.21
N VAL A 76 -8.61 11.68 1.48
CA VAL A 76 -9.94 12.19 1.11
C VAL A 76 -10.49 13.24 2.07
N THR A 77 -9.83 13.50 3.20
CA THR A 77 -10.26 14.53 4.17
C THR A 77 -10.15 15.96 3.64
N GLY A 78 -9.42 16.18 2.54
CA GLY A 78 -9.14 17.52 1.99
C GLY A 78 -7.99 18.26 2.66
N LYS A 79 -7.40 17.70 3.74
CA LYS A 79 -6.22 18.25 4.41
C LYS A 79 -4.99 18.22 3.49
N THR A 80 -4.04 19.12 3.73
CA THR A 80 -2.79 19.22 2.97
C THR A 80 -1.60 19.49 3.90
N GLY A 81 -0.37 19.40 3.38
CA GLY A 81 0.84 19.69 4.15
C GLY A 81 0.95 18.85 5.43
N GLU A 82 1.40 19.47 6.52
CA GLU A 82 1.61 18.76 7.80
C GLU A 82 0.29 18.21 8.39
N GLU A 83 -0.84 18.91 8.21
CA GLU A 83 -2.14 18.46 8.71
C GLU A 83 -2.56 17.13 8.09
N LEU A 84 -2.28 16.94 6.80
CA LEU A 84 -2.50 15.66 6.12
C LEU A 84 -1.61 14.56 6.69
N LEU A 85 -0.34 14.87 7.02
CA LEU A 85 0.58 13.89 7.59
C LEU A 85 0.13 13.43 8.98
N HIS A 86 -0.37 14.35 9.82
CA HIS A 86 -0.99 14.00 11.10
C HIS A 86 -2.25 13.17 10.93
N GLU A 87 -3.09 13.50 9.95
CA GLU A 87 -4.29 12.71 9.64
C GLU A 87 -3.93 11.28 9.24
N VAL A 88 -3.03 11.10 8.27
CA VAL A 88 -2.60 9.77 7.82
C VAL A 88 -1.94 9.00 8.97
N ALA A 89 -1.09 9.64 9.78
CA ALA A 89 -0.51 9.01 10.96
C ALA A 89 -1.58 8.54 11.96
N ALA A 90 -2.64 9.33 12.18
CA ALA A 90 -3.77 8.91 13.02
C ALA A 90 -4.53 7.72 12.42
N ARG A 91 -4.74 7.70 11.10
CA ARG A 91 -5.37 6.56 10.41
C ARG A 91 -4.54 5.30 10.51
N TYR A 92 -3.21 5.38 10.43
CA TYR A 92 -2.35 4.21 10.64
C TYR A 92 -2.45 3.68 12.08
N VAL A 93 -2.52 4.55 13.09
CA VAL A 93 -2.72 4.14 14.48
C VAL A 93 -4.05 3.39 14.65
N VAL A 94 -5.14 3.92 14.09
CA VAL A 94 -6.46 3.24 14.12
C VAL A 94 -6.44 1.95 13.32
N GLY A 95 -5.80 1.92 12.14
CA GLY A 95 -5.70 0.73 11.30
C GLY A 95 -5.01 -0.44 12.00
N MET A 96 -4.06 -0.17 12.92
CA MET A 96 -3.42 -1.22 13.72
C MET A 96 -4.37 -1.94 14.69
N GLU A 97 -5.57 -1.40 14.93
CA GLU A 97 -6.62 -2.08 15.72
C GLU A 97 -7.31 -3.21 14.94
N ASP A 98 -7.16 -3.27 13.61
CA ASP A 98 -7.77 -4.26 12.70
C ASP A 98 -6.71 -5.18 12.07
N MET A 99 -5.78 -5.69 12.89
CA MET A 99 -4.64 -6.51 12.42
C MET A 99 -4.72 -7.99 12.82
N GLU A 100 -5.78 -8.39 13.53
CA GLU A 100 -6.01 -9.79 13.90
C GLU A 100 -6.11 -10.66 12.64
N ASP A 101 -5.31 -11.72 12.57
CA ASP A 101 -5.20 -12.63 11.42
C ASP A 101 -4.86 -11.96 10.07
N ARG A 102 -4.13 -10.83 10.11
CA ARG A 102 -3.70 -10.10 8.90
C ARG A 102 -2.19 -10.00 8.69
N ALA A 103 -1.41 -10.64 9.56
CA ALA A 103 0.05 -10.74 9.50
C ALA A 103 0.82 -9.42 9.25
N PRO A 104 0.60 -8.36 10.06
CA PRO A 104 1.32 -7.10 9.88
C PRO A 104 2.83 -7.22 10.02
N GLY A 105 3.55 -6.58 9.10
CA GLY A 105 5.02 -6.53 9.15
C GLY A 105 5.56 -5.81 10.39
N PHE A 106 6.66 -6.30 10.96
CA PHE A 106 7.27 -5.73 12.19
C PHE A 106 7.60 -4.24 12.06
N SER A 107 8.13 -3.80 10.91
CA SER A 107 8.44 -2.39 10.65
C SER A 107 7.18 -1.51 10.70
N CYS A 108 6.04 -2.01 10.19
CA CYS A 108 4.75 -1.33 10.31
C CYS A 108 4.32 -1.20 11.77
N ILE A 109 4.25 -2.31 12.51
CA ILE A 109 3.84 -2.34 13.93
C ILE A 109 4.71 -1.38 14.76
N SER A 110 6.03 -1.54 14.66
CA SER A 110 6.98 -0.77 15.45
C SER A 110 7.02 0.70 15.03
N GLY A 111 6.79 1.01 13.76
CA GLY A 111 6.72 2.40 13.29
C GLY A 111 5.47 3.10 13.81
N VAL A 112 4.31 2.47 13.64
CA VAL A 112 3.02 3.05 14.08
C VAL A 112 2.99 3.27 15.59
N SER A 113 3.55 2.36 16.40
CA SER A 113 3.59 2.52 17.86
C SER A 113 4.41 3.73 18.35
N GLN A 114 5.27 4.29 17.50
CA GLN A 114 6.06 5.50 17.78
C GLN A 114 5.35 6.80 17.37
N LEU A 115 4.32 6.72 16.51
CA LEU A 115 3.60 7.89 16.05
C LEU A 115 2.85 8.56 17.21
N ARG A 116 2.83 9.89 17.19
CA ARG A 116 2.11 10.77 18.13
C ARG A 116 1.33 11.83 17.34
N PRO A 117 0.28 11.43 16.59
CA PRO A 117 -0.52 12.37 15.78
C PRO A 117 -1.01 13.56 16.62
N GLY A 118 -0.97 14.76 16.05
CA GLY A 118 -1.36 16.01 16.71
C GLY A 118 -0.26 16.69 17.54
N LYS A 119 0.89 16.02 17.76
CA LYS A 119 2.10 16.69 18.30
C LYS A 119 2.99 17.15 17.15
N LYS A 120 3.59 18.34 17.22
CA LYS A 120 4.52 18.83 16.18
C LYS A 120 5.59 17.78 15.84
N GLY A 121 5.69 17.39 14.57
CA GLY A 121 6.62 16.34 14.10
C GLY A 121 6.29 14.91 14.57
N GLY A 122 5.16 14.69 15.25
CA GLY A 122 4.74 13.40 15.80
C GLY A 122 4.39 12.32 14.77
N TYR A 123 4.38 12.65 13.48
CA TYR A 123 4.31 11.65 12.40
C TYR A 123 5.68 11.10 12.00
N ARG A 124 6.78 11.63 12.54
CA ARG A 124 8.14 11.18 12.20
C ARG A 124 8.63 10.13 13.17
N VAL A 125 9.32 9.13 12.63
CA VAL A 125 10.11 8.16 13.39
C VAL A 125 11.60 8.31 13.03
N PRO A 126 12.53 7.97 13.93
CA PRO A 126 13.97 8.05 13.66
C PRO A 126 14.38 7.16 12.49
N TYR A 127 15.46 7.52 11.78
CA TYR A 127 16.08 6.66 10.79
C TYR A 127 16.45 5.28 11.36
N ASP A 128 16.30 4.24 10.56
CA ASP A 128 16.62 2.86 10.93
C ASP A 128 17.11 2.08 9.70
N ALA A 129 18.34 1.58 9.77
CA ALA A 129 19.01 0.86 8.69
C ALA A 129 18.30 -0.45 8.27
N LYS A 130 17.43 -0.99 9.13
CA LYS A 130 16.76 -2.28 8.89
C LYS A 130 15.35 -2.13 8.33
N ARG A 131 14.81 -0.91 8.22
CA ARG A 131 13.41 -0.68 7.81
C ARG A 131 13.27 -0.53 6.30
N THR A 132 13.83 -1.48 5.57
CA THR A 132 13.86 -1.55 4.10
C THR A 132 12.57 -2.11 3.50
N GLY A 133 11.73 -2.73 4.32
CA GLY A 133 10.54 -3.50 3.93
C GLY A 133 9.55 -2.79 3.01
N CYS A 134 8.71 -3.58 2.32
CA CYS A 134 7.71 -3.11 1.36
C CYS A 134 6.47 -2.48 2.02
N GLY A 135 6.37 -2.47 3.35
CA GLY A 135 5.21 -1.96 4.08
C GLY A 135 4.80 -0.54 3.70
N ALA A 136 5.77 0.30 3.35
CA ALA A 136 5.51 1.65 2.81
C ALA A 136 5.00 1.64 1.36
N ALA A 137 5.47 0.72 0.52
CA ALA A 137 5.04 0.59 -0.88
C ALA A 137 3.57 0.15 -0.98
N MET A 138 3.21 -0.92 -0.26
CA MET A 138 1.89 -1.60 -0.35
C MET A 138 0.69 -0.71 -0.02
N ARG A 139 0.91 0.46 0.60
CA ARG A 139 -0.16 1.35 1.06
C ARG A 139 -0.20 2.72 0.38
N SER A 140 0.59 2.92 -0.68
CA SER A 140 0.85 4.26 -1.24
C SER A 140 0.25 4.52 -2.62
N MET A 141 -0.36 3.52 -3.25
CA MET A 141 -0.93 3.64 -4.60
C MET A 141 -2.02 4.71 -4.69
N CYS A 142 -2.84 4.86 -3.64
CA CYS A 142 -3.91 5.86 -3.60
C CYS A 142 -3.40 7.31 -3.59
N ILE A 143 -2.12 7.54 -3.24
CA ILE A 143 -1.46 8.85 -3.38
C ILE A 143 -1.38 9.24 -4.87
N GLY A 144 -1.09 8.28 -5.75
CA GLY A 144 -1.09 8.47 -7.20
C GLY A 144 -2.48 8.78 -7.77
N LEU A 145 -3.52 8.15 -7.22
CA LEU A 145 -4.91 8.47 -7.56
C LEU A 145 -5.27 9.92 -7.19
N ARG A 146 -4.76 10.40 -6.04
CA ARG A 146 -5.01 11.76 -5.53
C ARG A 146 -4.23 12.85 -6.30
N TYR A 147 -3.01 12.55 -6.72
CA TYR A 147 -2.09 13.48 -7.39
C TYR A 147 -1.63 13.01 -8.79
N PRO A 148 -2.56 12.72 -9.72
CA PRO A 148 -2.21 12.04 -10.96
C PRO A 148 -1.61 12.96 -12.02
N LYS A 149 -1.69 14.28 -11.88
CA LYS A 149 -1.28 15.21 -12.96
C LYS A 149 0.23 15.45 -12.91
N PRO A 150 0.93 15.58 -14.06
CA PRO A 150 2.37 15.83 -14.08
C PRO A 150 2.82 17.02 -13.21
N LYS A 151 2.07 18.12 -13.21
CA LYS A 151 2.34 19.30 -12.37
C LYS A 151 2.23 19.06 -10.85
N GLN A 152 1.70 17.92 -10.42
CA GLN A 152 1.54 17.52 -9.02
C GLN A 152 2.65 16.58 -8.56
N LEU A 153 3.68 16.31 -9.38
CA LEU A 153 4.77 15.38 -9.05
C LEU A 153 5.41 15.66 -7.69
N LEU A 154 5.71 16.93 -7.37
CA LEU A 154 6.26 17.30 -6.07
C LEU A 154 5.32 16.95 -4.92
N SER A 155 4.01 17.21 -5.05
CA SER A 155 3.02 16.87 -4.02
C SER A 155 2.89 15.35 -3.84
N LEU A 156 2.88 14.59 -4.95
CA LEU A 156 2.88 13.13 -4.93
C LEU A 156 4.10 12.61 -4.18
N VAL A 157 5.29 13.06 -4.57
CA VAL A 157 6.57 12.63 -3.98
C VAL A 157 6.65 13.01 -2.50
N ALA A 158 6.31 14.25 -2.13
CA ALA A 158 6.36 14.70 -0.74
C ALA A 158 5.47 13.86 0.17
N VAL A 159 4.22 13.59 -0.24
CA VAL A 159 3.28 12.77 0.53
C VAL A 159 3.74 11.32 0.58
N ALA A 160 4.20 10.74 -0.53
CA ALA A 160 4.70 9.37 -0.57
C ALA A 160 5.96 9.17 0.31
N VAL A 161 6.90 10.11 0.29
CA VAL A 161 8.11 10.08 1.13
C VAL A 161 7.73 10.17 2.61
N GLU A 162 6.97 11.18 3.03
CA GLU A 162 6.66 11.38 4.46
C GLU A 162 5.77 10.26 5.02
N THR A 163 4.75 9.82 4.28
CA THR A 163 3.88 8.70 4.73
C THR A 163 4.58 7.34 4.72
N GLY A 164 5.56 7.14 3.83
CA GLY A 164 6.44 5.97 3.84
C GLY A 164 7.35 5.98 5.07
N ARG A 165 7.97 7.12 5.36
CA ARG A 165 8.89 7.33 6.49
C ARG A 165 8.23 7.15 7.86
N MET A 166 6.91 7.29 7.98
CA MET A 166 6.17 7.02 9.22
C MET A 166 6.45 5.62 9.80
N THR A 167 6.80 4.64 8.96
CA THR A 167 7.16 3.29 9.42
C THR A 167 8.41 2.70 8.77
N HIS A 168 8.81 3.21 7.59
CA HIS A 168 9.98 2.76 6.84
C HIS A 168 10.93 3.94 6.57
N PRO A 169 11.61 4.46 7.60
CA PRO A 169 12.52 5.60 7.51
C PRO A 169 13.87 5.28 6.84
N HIS A 170 13.92 4.25 5.98
CA HIS A 170 15.07 3.89 5.14
C HIS A 170 14.74 4.17 3.66
N PRO A 171 15.68 4.70 2.84
CA PRO A 171 15.42 4.99 1.42
C PRO A 171 14.89 3.80 0.63
N THR A 172 15.44 2.59 0.78
CA THR A 172 14.89 1.37 0.16
C THR A 172 13.39 1.18 0.45
N GLY A 173 12.94 1.48 1.67
CA GLY A 173 11.55 1.34 2.07
C GLY A 173 10.67 2.48 1.55
N PHE A 174 10.95 3.73 1.93
CA PHE A 174 10.07 4.85 1.56
C PHE A 174 10.14 5.23 0.07
N LEU A 175 11.20 4.88 -0.68
CA LEU A 175 11.20 5.06 -2.13
C LEU A 175 10.29 4.03 -2.83
N GLY A 176 10.00 2.90 -2.21
CA GLY A 176 8.95 1.99 -2.66
C GLY A 176 7.55 2.61 -2.62
N SER A 177 7.28 3.45 -1.61
CA SER A 177 6.07 4.28 -1.55
C SER A 177 6.00 5.26 -2.73
N VAL A 178 7.14 5.90 -3.07
CA VAL A 178 7.23 6.80 -4.24
C VAL A 178 6.97 6.04 -5.53
N ALA A 179 7.58 4.86 -5.73
CA ALA A 179 7.35 4.04 -6.92
C ALA A 179 5.88 3.66 -7.07
N SER A 180 5.25 3.16 -6.00
CA SER A 180 3.85 2.72 -6.00
C SER A 180 2.88 3.87 -6.30
N ALA A 181 3.09 5.03 -5.69
CA ALA A 181 2.31 6.23 -5.97
C ALA A 181 2.51 6.73 -7.41
N LEU A 182 3.76 6.78 -7.88
CA LEU A 182 4.11 7.28 -9.21
C LEU A 182 3.54 6.40 -10.32
N PHE A 183 3.68 5.09 -10.20
CA PHE A 183 3.18 4.13 -11.19
C PHE A 183 1.66 4.19 -11.28
N THR A 184 0.97 4.38 -10.15
CA THR A 184 -0.48 4.60 -10.16
C THR A 184 -0.85 5.90 -10.87
N ALA A 185 -0.11 7.00 -10.66
CA ALA A 185 -0.31 8.23 -11.40
C ALA A 185 -0.06 8.05 -12.91
N TYR A 186 0.98 7.31 -13.30
CA TYR A 186 1.27 6.98 -14.69
C TYR A 186 0.20 6.12 -15.35
N ALA A 187 -0.41 5.20 -14.59
CA ALA A 187 -1.55 4.42 -15.04
C ALA A 187 -2.76 5.32 -15.34
N VAL A 188 -3.07 6.27 -14.46
CA VAL A 188 -4.12 7.29 -14.67
C VAL A 188 -3.81 8.17 -15.89
N GLN A 189 -2.54 8.49 -16.12
CA GLN A 189 -2.06 9.26 -17.27
C GLN A 189 -2.00 8.46 -18.58
N ARG A 190 -2.28 7.15 -18.56
CA ARG A 190 -2.13 6.25 -19.74
C ARG A 190 -0.70 6.21 -20.30
N ARG A 191 0.32 6.39 -19.45
CA ARG A 191 1.71 6.26 -19.90
C ARG A 191 2.04 4.80 -20.26
N PRO A 192 2.80 4.55 -21.33
CA PRO A 192 3.26 3.20 -21.66
C PRO A 192 4.06 2.58 -20.50
N LEU A 193 3.77 1.34 -20.14
CA LEU A 193 4.40 0.62 -19.01
C LEU A 193 5.93 0.62 -19.10
N THR A 194 6.49 0.48 -20.32
CA THR A 194 7.94 0.47 -20.55
C THR A 194 8.64 1.75 -20.08
N THR A 195 7.91 2.86 -19.93
CA THR A 195 8.46 4.15 -19.50
C THR A 195 8.44 4.36 -17.98
N TRP A 196 7.78 3.50 -17.22
CA TRP A 196 7.49 3.76 -15.81
C TRP A 196 8.73 3.75 -14.94
N GLY A 197 9.56 2.72 -15.04
CA GLY A 197 10.82 2.64 -14.29
C GLY A 197 11.83 3.73 -14.67
N LEU A 198 11.92 4.08 -15.96
CA LEU A 198 12.72 5.23 -16.39
C LEU A 198 12.22 6.53 -15.75
N GLY A 199 10.90 6.74 -15.74
CA GLY A 199 10.27 7.88 -15.09
C GLY A 199 10.51 7.92 -13.57
N LEU A 200 10.55 6.77 -12.90
CA LEU A 200 10.94 6.69 -11.49
C LEU A 200 12.36 7.25 -11.31
N ILE A 201 13.34 6.74 -12.05
CA ILE A 201 14.75 7.12 -11.92
C ILE A 201 14.99 8.57 -12.34
N LYS A 202 14.39 9.04 -13.44
CA LYS A 202 14.72 10.35 -14.04
C LYS A 202 13.81 11.48 -13.60
N GLU A 203 12.59 11.20 -13.16
CA GLU A 203 11.62 12.23 -12.78
C GLU A 203 11.43 12.26 -11.25
N ALA A 204 11.04 11.13 -10.64
CA ALA A 204 10.61 11.12 -9.24
C ALA A 204 11.76 11.08 -8.22
N LEU A 205 12.80 10.27 -8.45
CA LEU A 205 13.91 10.14 -7.50
C LEU A 205 14.69 11.46 -7.29
N PRO A 206 15.03 12.27 -8.32
CA PRO A 206 15.67 13.57 -8.10
C PRO A 206 14.79 14.52 -7.27
N VAL A 207 13.48 14.55 -7.54
CA VAL A 207 12.52 15.35 -6.76
C VAL A 207 12.46 14.86 -5.31
N ALA A 208 12.48 13.55 -5.09
CA ALA A 208 12.48 12.96 -3.75
C ALA A 208 13.76 13.34 -2.98
N GLN A 209 14.92 13.26 -3.62
CA GLN A 209 16.20 13.61 -3.00
C GLN A 209 16.24 15.09 -2.60
N SER A 210 15.87 16.00 -3.51
CA SER A 210 15.78 17.44 -3.20
C SER A 210 14.76 17.74 -2.11
N PHE A 211 13.63 17.04 -2.09
CA PHE A 211 12.63 17.18 -1.03
C PHE A 211 13.19 16.74 0.33
N VAL A 212 13.86 15.59 0.41
CA VAL A 212 14.48 15.08 1.64
C VAL A 212 15.53 16.06 2.19
N GLN A 213 16.40 16.58 1.32
CA GLN A 213 17.40 17.60 1.68
C GLN A 213 16.70 18.85 2.25
N GLY A 214 15.65 19.33 1.57
CA GLY A 214 14.88 20.50 2.01
C GLY A 214 14.14 20.32 3.34
N GLN A 215 13.77 19.09 3.72
CA GLN A 215 13.14 18.81 5.02
C GLN A 215 14.12 18.80 6.20
N GLY A 216 15.42 18.62 5.95
CA GLY A 216 16.45 18.64 7.00
C GLY A 216 16.32 17.54 8.06
N PHE A 217 15.65 16.42 7.74
CA PHE A 217 15.42 15.31 8.68
C PHE A 217 16.06 14.01 8.18
N ALA A 218 16.97 13.45 9.00
CA ALA A 218 17.75 12.23 8.70
C ALA A 218 18.44 12.24 7.32
N VAL A 219 18.96 13.42 6.92
CA VAL A 219 19.50 13.64 5.57
C VAL A 219 20.76 12.81 5.36
N ALA A 220 21.74 12.90 6.27
CA ALA A 220 23.03 12.23 6.10
C ALA A 220 22.88 10.70 6.02
N GLU A 221 22.04 10.10 6.87
CA GLU A 221 21.76 8.66 6.85
C GLU A 221 21.00 8.26 5.59
N THR A 222 20.02 9.07 5.17
CA THR A 222 19.26 8.80 3.95
C THR A 222 20.15 8.86 2.70
N GLU A 223 21.01 9.87 2.59
CA GLU A 223 21.90 10.04 1.44
C GLU A 223 22.95 8.93 1.35
N ARG A 224 23.46 8.47 2.50
CA ARG A 224 24.39 7.33 2.56
C ARG A 224 23.81 6.08 1.89
N ASP A 225 22.53 5.77 2.13
CA ASP A 225 21.92 4.50 1.71
C ASP A 225 21.02 4.64 0.47
N TRP A 226 20.97 5.83 -0.14
CA TRP A 226 20.11 6.13 -1.29
C TRP A 226 20.44 5.29 -2.53
N GLY A 227 21.73 5.03 -2.75
CA GLY A 227 22.26 4.42 -3.98
C GLY A 227 21.65 3.06 -4.27
N TYR A 228 21.47 2.21 -3.25
CA TYR A 228 20.98 0.84 -3.43
C TYR A 228 19.68 0.76 -4.24
N PHE A 229 18.69 1.58 -3.89
CA PHE A 229 17.39 1.58 -4.58
C PHE A 229 17.57 1.99 -6.05
N CYS A 230 18.36 3.04 -6.32
CA CYS A 230 18.61 3.54 -7.66
C CYS A 230 19.30 2.49 -8.54
N ASP A 231 20.36 1.88 -8.00
CA ASP A 231 21.17 0.90 -8.72
C ASP A 231 20.38 -0.36 -9.03
N LYS A 232 19.56 -0.84 -8.08
CA LYS A 232 18.69 -2.01 -8.30
C LYS A 232 17.61 -1.76 -9.34
N TRP A 233 17.00 -0.57 -9.34
CA TRP A 233 16.04 -0.21 -10.38
C TRP A 233 16.68 -0.08 -11.75
N GLN A 234 17.86 0.55 -11.85
CA GLN A 234 18.59 0.63 -13.11
C GLN A 234 18.94 -0.77 -13.64
N TRP A 235 19.48 -1.62 -12.78
CA TRP A 235 19.79 -3.02 -13.10
C TRP A 235 18.56 -3.78 -13.64
N TYR A 236 17.39 -3.62 -13.02
CA TYR A 236 16.15 -4.26 -13.47
C TYR A 236 15.75 -3.79 -14.88
N LEU A 237 15.84 -2.48 -15.14
CA LEU A 237 15.50 -1.94 -16.46
C LEU A 237 16.47 -2.41 -17.54
N ASP A 238 17.76 -2.51 -17.21
CA ASP A 238 18.77 -3.08 -18.11
C ASP A 238 18.49 -4.57 -18.37
N LEU A 239 18.18 -5.34 -17.33
CA LEU A 239 17.81 -6.76 -17.42
C LEU A 239 16.61 -6.99 -18.35
N ARG A 240 15.61 -6.09 -18.31
CA ARG A 240 14.42 -6.14 -19.16
C ARG A 240 14.56 -5.43 -20.49
N GLY A 241 15.72 -4.81 -20.77
CA GLY A 241 15.97 -4.09 -22.02
C GLY A 241 15.11 -2.83 -22.20
N ILE A 242 14.63 -2.23 -21.11
CA ILE A 242 13.73 -1.05 -21.12
C ILE A 242 14.34 0.18 -20.43
N ALA A 243 15.67 0.21 -20.28
CA ALA A 243 16.40 1.29 -19.62
C ALA A 243 16.25 2.66 -20.31
N ASP A 244 15.94 2.70 -21.60
CA ASP A 244 15.64 3.93 -22.35
C ASP A 244 14.13 4.19 -22.50
N GLY A 245 13.30 3.40 -21.80
CA GLY A 245 11.85 3.48 -21.82
C GLY A 245 11.19 2.85 -23.05
N ARG A 246 11.97 2.22 -23.94
CA ARG A 246 11.48 1.59 -25.17
C ARG A 246 11.42 0.08 -25.02
N GLY A 247 10.52 -0.54 -25.78
CA GLY A 247 10.47 -2.00 -25.92
C GLY A 247 11.23 -2.49 -27.16
N PRO A 248 11.23 -3.81 -27.42
CA PRO A 248 10.48 -4.83 -26.69
C PRO A 248 11.09 -5.18 -25.33
N VAL A 249 10.26 -5.68 -24.42
CA VAL A 249 10.72 -6.21 -23.13
C VAL A 249 11.43 -7.55 -23.36
N THR A 250 12.61 -7.70 -22.76
CA THR A 250 13.39 -8.94 -22.82
C THR A 250 12.97 -9.89 -21.71
N TRP A 251 12.56 -11.10 -22.10
CA TRP A 251 12.16 -12.17 -21.18
C TRP A 251 13.12 -13.36 -21.26
N PRO A 252 13.34 -14.09 -20.15
CA PRO A 252 13.96 -15.40 -20.19
C PRO A 252 13.17 -16.37 -21.09
N ALA A 253 13.85 -17.34 -21.71
CA ALA A 253 13.21 -18.32 -22.59
C ALA A 253 12.15 -19.18 -21.86
N SER A 254 12.43 -19.56 -20.61
CA SER A 254 11.48 -20.18 -19.69
C SER A 254 11.19 -19.21 -18.56
N TYR A 255 9.92 -18.90 -18.34
CA TYR A 255 9.49 -17.93 -17.32
C TYR A 255 8.17 -18.34 -16.64
N GLY A 256 8.04 -19.64 -16.34
CA GLY A 256 6.93 -20.22 -15.58
C GLY A 256 7.10 -19.99 -14.08
N PRO A 257 6.20 -20.54 -13.23
CA PRO A 257 6.21 -20.29 -11.79
C PRO A 257 7.55 -20.62 -11.11
N ALA A 258 8.18 -21.76 -11.46
CA ALA A 258 9.47 -22.15 -10.90
C ALA A 258 10.60 -21.21 -11.31
N GLU A 259 10.66 -20.85 -12.60
CA GLU A 259 11.70 -19.94 -13.09
C GLU A 259 11.50 -18.51 -12.57
N ARG A 260 10.25 -18.08 -12.38
CA ARG A 260 9.94 -16.78 -11.77
C ARG A 260 10.39 -16.71 -10.32
N ASP A 261 10.19 -17.74 -9.51
CA ASP A 261 10.68 -17.77 -8.13
C ASP A 261 12.21 -17.57 -8.07
N GLU A 262 12.96 -18.29 -8.91
CA GLU A 262 14.42 -18.15 -8.97
C GLU A 262 14.84 -16.75 -9.44
N VAL A 263 14.17 -16.19 -10.45
CA VAL A 263 14.47 -14.84 -10.95
C VAL A 263 14.09 -13.77 -9.92
N TYR A 264 12.92 -13.85 -9.29
CA TYR A 264 12.46 -12.89 -8.28
C TYR A 264 13.37 -12.91 -7.05
N LYS A 265 13.92 -14.06 -6.68
CA LYS A 265 14.95 -14.13 -5.64
C LYS A 265 16.17 -13.25 -5.94
N THR A 266 16.54 -13.07 -7.21
CA THR A 266 17.62 -12.14 -7.61
C THR A 266 17.26 -10.66 -7.46
N PHE A 267 15.96 -10.34 -7.43
CA PHE A 267 15.46 -8.98 -7.21
C PHE A 267 15.54 -8.60 -5.73
N SER A 268 15.37 -9.60 -4.86
CA SER A 268 15.32 -9.44 -3.41
C SER A 268 16.62 -8.91 -2.79
N LEU A 269 16.47 -8.23 -1.65
CA LEU A 269 17.60 -7.84 -0.80
C LEU A 269 18.02 -8.97 0.14
N TRP A 270 17.04 -9.66 0.75
CA TRP A 270 17.27 -10.67 1.80
C TRP A 270 16.86 -12.10 1.42
N GLY A 271 16.68 -12.39 0.13
CA GLY A 271 16.34 -13.73 -0.37
C GLY A 271 14.85 -14.06 -0.35
N TRP A 272 13.99 -13.17 0.17
CA TRP A 272 12.53 -13.25 0.05
C TRP A 272 12.06 -12.12 -0.86
N ALA A 273 11.63 -12.49 -2.07
CA ALA A 273 11.33 -11.52 -3.12
C ALA A 273 10.01 -10.80 -2.87
N GLY A 274 9.97 -9.49 -3.11
CA GLY A 274 8.80 -8.65 -2.88
C GLY A 274 8.65 -8.17 -1.43
N GLY A 275 9.62 -8.49 -0.57
CA GLY A 275 9.55 -8.10 0.84
C GLY A 275 10.13 -6.74 1.18
N ASP A 276 10.76 -6.07 0.21
CA ASP A 276 11.39 -4.78 0.40
C ASP A 276 10.78 -3.70 -0.50
N GLY A 277 10.99 -2.44 -0.15
CA GLY A 277 10.39 -1.33 -0.88
C GLY A 277 10.89 -1.19 -2.32
N HIS A 278 12.07 -1.74 -2.67
CA HIS A 278 12.57 -1.70 -4.04
C HIS A 278 11.95 -2.78 -4.92
N ASP A 279 11.80 -4.00 -4.43
CA ASP A 279 11.44 -5.16 -5.24
C ASP A 279 9.93 -5.42 -5.30
N ALA A 280 9.16 -5.08 -4.27
CA ALA A 280 7.69 -5.18 -4.34
C ALA A 280 7.08 -4.45 -5.56
N PRO A 281 7.30 -3.13 -5.74
CA PRO A 281 6.83 -2.42 -6.94
C PRO A 281 7.55 -2.86 -8.24
N MET A 282 8.73 -3.48 -8.16
CA MET A 282 9.47 -3.99 -9.32
C MET A 282 8.84 -5.27 -9.86
N ILE A 283 8.51 -6.23 -8.98
CA ILE A 283 7.79 -7.45 -9.33
C ILE A 283 6.40 -7.10 -9.86
N ALA A 284 5.74 -6.10 -9.28
CA ALA A 284 4.47 -5.58 -9.78
C ALA A 284 4.60 -5.07 -11.23
N LEU A 285 5.61 -4.24 -11.51
CA LEU A 285 5.88 -3.75 -12.86
C LEU A 285 6.20 -4.90 -13.82
N ASP A 286 6.99 -5.88 -13.38
CA ASP A 286 7.32 -7.06 -14.16
C ASP A 286 6.08 -7.86 -14.54
N ALA A 287 5.18 -8.08 -13.59
CA ALA A 287 3.94 -8.78 -13.82
C ALA A 287 3.03 -8.02 -14.81
N LEU A 288 2.94 -6.70 -14.71
CA LEU A 288 2.17 -5.87 -15.65
C LEU A 288 2.73 -5.92 -17.08
N LEU A 289 4.05 -5.84 -17.21
CA LEU A 289 4.73 -5.94 -18.50
C LEU A 289 4.49 -7.32 -19.16
N GLY A 290 4.42 -8.38 -18.35
CA GLY A 290 4.26 -9.75 -18.83
C GLY A 290 2.82 -10.21 -19.06
N SER A 291 1.83 -9.58 -18.39
CA SER A 291 0.42 -10.00 -18.44
C SER A 291 -0.43 -9.21 -19.43
N GLY A 292 -0.02 -7.99 -19.78
CA GLY A 292 -0.83 -7.11 -20.62
C GLY A 292 -2.21 -6.84 -20.01
N SER A 293 -3.28 -7.24 -20.70
CA SER A 293 -4.66 -7.04 -20.25
C SER A 293 -5.24 -8.23 -19.46
N ASP A 294 -4.49 -9.32 -19.29
CA ASP A 294 -4.97 -10.58 -18.71
C ASP A 294 -4.83 -10.58 -17.17
N TRP A 295 -5.96 -10.71 -16.46
CA TRP A 295 -6.01 -10.76 -15.01
C TRP A 295 -5.45 -12.06 -14.43
N GLU A 296 -5.73 -13.22 -15.05
CA GLU A 296 -5.22 -14.50 -14.55
C GLU A 296 -3.70 -14.56 -14.69
N GLU A 297 -3.16 -14.04 -15.81
CA GLU A 297 -1.72 -13.95 -16.01
C GLU A 297 -1.06 -12.90 -15.09
N LEU A 298 -1.75 -11.79 -14.81
CA LEU A 298 -1.26 -10.81 -13.83
C LEU A 298 -1.13 -11.46 -12.45
N MET A 299 -2.18 -12.11 -11.95
CA MET A 299 -2.17 -12.77 -10.65
C MET A 299 -1.17 -13.94 -10.60
N SER A 300 -1.08 -14.73 -11.66
CA SER A 300 -0.07 -15.77 -11.87
C SER A 300 1.35 -15.27 -11.65
N ARG A 301 1.67 -14.07 -12.15
CA ARG A 301 3.01 -13.48 -12.04
C ARG A 301 3.23 -12.74 -10.72
N ALA A 302 2.24 -12.00 -10.25
CA ALA A 302 2.41 -11.00 -9.20
C ALA A 302 1.93 -11.43 -7.81
N ALA A 303 1.08 -12.46 -7.72
CA ALA A 303 0.50 -12.94 -6.47
C ALA A 303 0.84 -14.41 -6.17
N PHE A 304 0.95 -15.24 -7.21
CA PHE A 304 1.16 -16.68 -7.05
C PHE A 304 2.64 -17.05 -7.24
N HIS A 305 3.47 -16.70 -6.27
CA HIS A 305 4.92 -16.97 -6.27
C HIS A 305 5.45 -17.20 -4.84
N GLY A 306 6.64 -17.78 -4.70
CA GLY A 306 7.26 -18.12 -3.42
C GLY A 306 7.83 -16.93 -2.61
N GLY A 307 7.79 -15.73 -3.18
CA GLY A 307 8.08 -14.46 -2.50
C GLY A 307 6.88 -13.89 -1.72
N GLU A 308 7.11 -12.75 -1.08
CA GLU A 308 6.08 -11.92 -0.45
C GLU A 308 5.31 -11.19 -1.55
N TRP A 309 4.02 -11.51 -1.71
CA TRP A 309 3.16 -10.83 -2.66
C TRP A 309 2.51 -9.66 -1.91
N ARG A 310 2.83 -8.40 -2.27
CA ARG A 310 2.23 -7.23 -1.59
C ARG A 310 1.99 -6.08 -2.55
N GLY A 311 0.71 -5.71 -2.73
CA GLY A 311 0.31 -4.53 -3.54
C GLY A 311 0.55 -4.58 -5.06
N THR A 312 0.89 -5.74 -5.63
CA THR A 312 1.26 -5.93 -7.04
C THR A 312 0.13 -5.70 -8.06
N VAL A 313 -1.10 -5.45 -7.60
CA VAL A 313 -2.33 -5.60 -8.39
C VAL A 313 -3.04 -4.26 -8.70
N THR A 314 -2.43 -3.13 -8.38
CA THR A 314 -3.07 -1.79 -8.53
C THR A 314 -3.06 -1.20 -9.94
N ALA A 315 -2.37 -1.82 -10.90
CA ALA A 315 -2.13 -1.20 -12.21
C ALA A 315 -3.01 -1.73 -13.36
N GLN A 316 -4.07 -2.49 -13.08
CA GLN A 316 -5.11 -2.80 -14.08
C GLN A 316 -5.96 -1.60 -14.51
N LEU A 317 -5.61 -0.38 -14.07
CA LEU A 317 -6.16 0.85 -14.62
C LEU A 317 -6.08 0.94 -16.15
N GLN A 318 -5.19 0.18 -16.81
CA GLN A 318 -5.00 0.20 -18.27
C GLN A 318 -5.85 -0.80 -19.09
N SER A 319 -6.56 -1.77 -18.48
CA SER A 319 -7.26 -2.84 -19.22
C SER A 319 -8.78 -2.63 -19.35
N PRO A 320 -9.37 -2.72 -20.57
CA PRO A 320 -10.82 -2.81 -20.77
C PRO A 320 -11.45 -4.07 -20.14
N ALA A 321 -10.67 -5.13 -19.92
CA ALA A 321 -11.13 -6.39 -19.32
C ALA A 321 -11.65 -6.20 -17.90
N ALA A 322 -11.12 -5.20 -17.16
CA ALA A 322 -11.59 -4.87 -15.82
C ALA A 322 -12.97 -4.18 -15.81
N TYR A 323 -13.49 -3.73 -16.95
CA TYR A 323 -14.65 -2.81 -17.01
C TYR A 323 -15.71 -3.12 -18.07
N GLY A 324 -15.71 -4.33 -18.64
CA GLY A 324 -16.76 -4.75 -19.58
C GLY A 324 -16.40 -4.54 -21.04
N GLY A 325 -15.62 -5.48 -21.55
CA GLY A 325 -15.55 -5.90 -22.94
C GLY A 325 -15.26 -7.39 -22.89
N SER A 326 -15.91 -8.20 -23.72
CA SER A 326 -15.91 -9.67 -23.62
C SER A 326 -14.51 -10.31 -23.65
N SER A 327 -13.83 -10.37 -22.51
CA SER A 327 -12.73 -11.28 -22.18
C SER A 327 -12.31 -11.09 -20.72
N THR A 328 -12.67 -12.09 -19.90
CA THR A 328 -11.89 -12.67 -18.77
C THR A 328 -11.57 -11.89 -17.49
N ALA A 329 -12.32 -10.85 -17.11
CA ALA A 329 -12.59 -10.68 -15.67
C ALA A 329 -13.79 -11.58 -15.31
N PRO A 330 -13.77 -12.38 -14.22
CA PRO A 330 -14.93 -13.19 -13.85
C PRO A 330 -16.15 -12.27 -13.71
N LYS A 331 -17.18 -12.52 -14.52
CA LYS A 331 -18.54 -12.01 -14.30
C LYS A 331 -19.11 -12.74 -13.07
N GLY A 332 -18.54 -12.41 -11.92
CA GLY A 332 -18.98 -12.81 -10.60
C GLY A 332 -19.05 -11.55 -9.76
N SER A 333 -20.13 -11.39 -9.00
CA SER A 333 -20.24 -10.30 -8.04
C SER A 333 -19.07 -10.40 -7.05
N LEU A 334 -18.10 -9.49 -7.14
CA LEU A 334 -17.10 -9.32 -6.09
C LEU A 334 -17.81 -8.61 -4.95
N LYS A 335 -18.36 -9.38 -4.00
CA LYS A 335 -18.94 -8.86 -2.77
C LYS A 335 -17.84 -8.74 -1.72
N ALA A 336 -17.04 -7.69 -1.83
CA ALA A 336 -16.16 -7.31 -0.73
C ALA A 336 -17.02 -6.68 0.38
N THR A 337 -17.10 -7.34 1.54
CA THR A 337 -17.64 -6.70 2.74
C THR A 337 -16.50 -5.93 3.38
N ILE A 338 -16.43 -4.63 3.08
CA ILE A 338 -15.45 -3.73 3.67
C ILE A 338 -16.11 -3.10 4.90
N PRO A 339 -15.57 -3.25 6.11
CA PRO A 339 -16.03 -2.49 7.27
C PRO A 339 -15.86 -1.00 6.97
N THR A 340 -16.96 -0.26 6.92
CA THR A 340 -16.89 1.21 6.81
C THR A 340 -17.12 1.79 8.20
N TRP A 341 -16.16 2.60 8.67
CA TRP A 341 -16.29 3.32 9.92
C TRP A 341 -17.19 4.54 9.72
N SER A 342 -18.36 4.56 10.37
CA SER A 342 -19.22 5.75 10.35
C SER A 342 -18.54 6.88 11.14
N THR A 343 -18.16 7.97 10.46
CA THR A 343 -17.89 9.23 11.13
C THR A 343 -19.23 9.81 11.58
N GLY A 344 -19.58 9.58 12.84
CA GLY A 344 -20.73 10.24 13.46
C GLY A 344 -20.57 11.75 13.36
N SER A 345 -21.31 12.36 12.43
CA SER A 345 -21.54 13.80 12.36
C SER A 345 -22.69 14.11 13.30
N GLY A 346 -22.40 14.84 14.39
CA GLY A 346 -23.40 15.16 15.40
C GLY A 346 -22.82 15.86 16.62
N TRP A 347 -22.21 17.03 16.43
CA TRP A 347 -22.06 17.99 17.52
C TRP A 347 -23.10 19.09 17.30
N SER A 348 -24.25 18.93 17.95
CA SER A 348 -25.27 19.96 18.08
C SER A 348 -25.56 20.20 19.56
N GLY A 349 -25.17 21.38 20.02
CA GLY A 349 -25.86 22.17 21.06
C GLY A 349 -25.98 21.59 22.47
N VAL A 350 -25.15 22.09 23.38
CA VAL A 350 -25.64 22.49 24.70
C VAL A 350 -25.11 23.90 24.99
N GLN A 351 -26.04 24.84 25.03
CA GLN A 351 -25.88 26.21 25.52
C GLN A 351 -26.44 26.23 26.97
N GLN A 352 -25.99 27.22 27.76
CA GLN A 352 -26.30 27.52 29.18
C GLN A 352 -25.32 26.91 30.20
N ASP A 353 -24.73 27.63 31.16
CA ASP A 353 -24.91 29.02 31.58
C ASP A 353 -23.67 29.52 32.36
N CYS A 354 -23.54 30.84 32.43
CA CYS A 354 -22.47 31.56 33.14
C CYS A 354 -22.54 31.46 34.68
N SER A 355 -21.36 31.64 35.30
CA SER A 355 -20.88 31.63 36.71
C SER A 355 -21.69 32.43 37.78
N PRO A 356 -21.29 32.60 39.08
CA PRO A 356 -20.02 32.25 39.78
C PRO A 356 -20.06 31.84 41.30
N CYS A 357 -18.85 31.56 41.84
CA CYS A 357 -18.40 31.66 43.27
C CYS A 357 -18.73 30.55 44.29
N ARG A 358 -17.69 29.84 44.78
CA ARG A 358 -17.14 29.97 46.16
C ARG A 358 -15.91 29.07 46.40
N THR A 359 -15.01 29.60 47.21
CA THR A 359 -13.76 29.07 47.79
C THR A 359 -13.99 28.08 48.93
N GLU A 360 -13.11 27.08 49.11
CA GLU A 360 -12.47 26.74 50.40
C GLU A 360 -11.43 25.59 50.26
N THR A 361 -10.61 25.42 51.30
CA THR A 361 -9.21 25.00 51.30
C THR A 361 -8.93 23.75 52.16
N LEU A 362 -7.84 23.03 51.83
CA LEU A 362 -6.92 22.22 52.69
C LEU A 362 -7.39 20.85 53.25
N TRP A 363 -6.66 19.76 52.98
CA TRP A 363 -5.60 19.15 53.83
C TRP A 363 -5.14 17.76 53.31
N GLU A 364 -3.84 17.53 53.53
CA GLU A 364 -2.90 16.38 53.48
C GLU A 364 -3.31 14.90 53.21
N LYS A 365 -2.36 14.20 52.55
CA LYS A 365 -2.15 12.73 52.36
C LYS A 365 -1.77 12.02 53.70
N PRO A 366 -1.67 10.66 53.85
CA PRO A 366 -1.35 9.63 52.84
C PRO A 366 -1.98 8.22 52.99
N ALA A 367 -1.79 7.39 51.94
CA ALA A 367 -1.35 5.97 51.97
C ALA A 367 -2.17 4.95 51.15
N THR A 368 -1.39 4.03 50.58
CA THR A 368 -1.67 2.65 50.11
C THR A 368 -2.42 2.38 48.81
N VAL A 369 -1.68 1.67 47.96
CA VAL A 369 -2.06 0.89 46.77
C VAL A 369 -3.15 -0.12 47.11
N THR A 370 -4.19 -0.22 46.28
CA THR A 370 -4.77 -1.48 45.76
C THR A 370 -5.98 -1.21 44.87
N SER A 371 -6.20 -2.15 43.95
CA SER A 371 -7.37 -2.36 43.07
C SER A 371 -7.38 -1.64 41.73
N ALA A 372 -7.44 -2.48 40.70
CA ALA A 372 -7.57 -2.16 39.29
C ALA A 372 -9.00 -1.70 39.00
N GLU A 373 -9.15 -0.60 38.27
CA GLU A 373 -10.41 -0.24 37.63
C GLU A 373 -10.52 -0.94 36.26
N PRO A 374 -11.69 -1.47 35.89
CA PRO A 374 -11.88 -2.05 34.57
C PRO A 374 -11.97 -0.91 33.55
N VAL A 375 -11.08 -0.94 32.56
CA VAL A 375 -11.21 -0.12 31.35
C VAL A 375 -12.52 -0.54 30.67
N VAL A 376 -13.52 0.34 30.69
CA VAL A 376 -14.74 0.20 29.91
C VAL A 376 -14.35 0.30 28.44
N ALA A 377 -14.20 -0.85 27.79
CA ALA A 377 -14.06 -0.95 26.34
C ALA A 377 -15.38 -0.50 25.70
N PHE A 378 -15.44 0.75 25.27
CA PHE A 378 -16.51 1.23 24.41
C PHE A 378 -16.33 0.59 23.02
N LYS A 379 -16.92 -0.59 22.81
CA LYS A 379 -17.13 -1.14 21.47
C LYS A 379 -18.02 -0.18 20.69
N ARG A 380 -17.43 0.56 19.75
CA ARG A 380 -18.20 1.30 18.74
C ARG A 380 -18.84 0.28 17.79
N PRO A 381 -20.09 0.49 17.35
CA PRO A 381 -20.72 -0.41 16.41
C PRO A 381 -19.98 -0.37 15.07
N LEU A 382 -19.45 -1.52 14.64
CA LEU A 382 -19.04 -1.78 13.26
C LEU A 382 -20.31 -1.80 12.40
N SER A 383 -20.45 -0.87 11.46
CA SER A 383 -21.41 -1.01 10.37
C SER A 383 -20.75 -1.75 9.21
N CYS A 384 -21.17 -3.00 8.98
CA CYS A 384 -20.85 -3.69 7.74
C CYS A 384 -21.73 -3.11 6.62
N HIS A 385 -21.10 -2.57 5.58
CA HIS A 385 -21.78 -2.26 4.33
C HIS A 385 -21.27 -3.22 3.26
N THR A 386 -22.15 -4.10 2.79
CA THR A 386 -21.87 -4.96 1.64
C THR A 386 -22.02 -4.12 0.37
N LEU A 387 -20.90 -3.69 -0.22
CA LEU A 387 -20.90 -3.12 -1.56
C LEU A 387 -21.00 -4.27 -2.57
N THR A 388 -22.18 -4.46 -3.15
CA THR A 388 -22.36 -5.37 -4.28
C THR A 388 -22.30 -4.53 -5.56
N LEU A 389 -21.16 -4.53 -6.26
CA LEU A 389 -21.14 -4.09 -7.66
C LEU A 389 -21.51 -5.28 -8.55
N ALA A 390 -22.67 -5.23 -9.19
CA ALA A 390 -22.94 -6.06 -10.34
C ALA A 390 -22.17 -5.48 -11.53
N LEU A 391 -21.07 -6.13 -11.90
CA LEU A 391 -20.38 -5.88 -13.16
C LEU A 391 -21.20 -6.56 -14.27
N TRP A 392 -21.91 -5.78 -15.08
CA TRP A 392 -22.69 -6.28 -16.23
C TRP A 392 -21.81 -6.47 -17.47
#